data_AF-A0A2H0UP76-F1
#
_entry.id   AF-A0A2H0UP76-F1
#
_cell.length_a   1.000
_cell.length_b   1.000
_cell.length_c   1.000
_cell.angle_alpha   90.00
_cell.angle_beta   90.00
_cell.angle_gamma   90.00
#
_symmetry.space_group_name_H-M   'P 1'
#
loop_
_entity.id
_entity.type
_entity.pdbx_description
1 polymer ?
#
loop_
_entity_poly.entity_id
_entity_poly.type
_entity_poly.pdbx_seq_one_letter_code
_entity_poly.pdbx_strand_id
1 'polypeptide(L)'
;MNRRVKQFLYGGGYAIILVAIFIGSYFAFFAPAPSCFDKVQNQDEVGVDCGGGCGGNCAILSVRSIEVSKVESVVVRDVTIAVVEIRNPNANFGVKSFDYTLNLADAFGENMLIRDTTSIYSGEVRYRVLVDVPVSPSGDSFDALPYTLSTSSVRWIEAELFLRPQSQVRDTKSEYDSDRRLLVAEGVLQNSNDFAVKQAAINAVVRDRTGKLIGASKTLVKELPPQGERYFQVVVPIIAGVAEGDIAPVKITVEMVR
;
A
#
# COMPACT_ATOMS: atom_id res chain seq x y z
N MET A 1 17.08 -65.14 -38.82
CA MET A 1 16.59 -64.30 -37.70
C MET A 1 15.85 -65.19 -36.70
N ASN A 2 16.30 -65.26 -35.44
CA ASN A 2 15.71 -66.12 -34.41
C ASN A 2 14.23 -65.79 -34.17
N ARG A 3 13.40 -66.82 -33.92
CA ARG A 3 11.96 -66.68 -33.64
C ARG A 3 11.66 -65.64 -32.54
N ARG A 4 12.51 -65.58 -31.51
CA ARG A 4 12.45 -64.58 -30.43
C ARG A 4 12.70 -63.15 -30.91
N VAL A 5 13.58 -62.95 -31.90
CA VAL A 5 13.87 -61.62 -32.48
C VAL A 5 12.68 -61.11 -33.28
N LYS A 6 12.00 -61.98 -34.04
CA LYS A 6 10.74 -61.63 -34.72
C LYS A 6 9.64 -61.25 -33.74
N GLN A 7 9.48 -62.00 -32.65
CA GLN A 7 8.48 -61.70 -31.60
C GLN A 7 8.75 -60.36 -30.90
N PHE A 8 10.01 -60.03 -30.63
CA PHE A 8 10.38 -58.72 -30.10
C PHE A 8 10.13 -57.58 -31.09
N LEU A 9 10.41 -57.78 -32.38
CA LEU A 9 10.15 -56.78 -33.41
C LEU A 9 8.66 -56.48 -33.59
N TYR A 10 7.84 -57.53 -33.73
CA TYR A 10 6.39 -57.35 -33.90
C TYR A 10 5.70 -56.89 -32.60
N GLY A 11 6.11 -57.45 -31.45
CA GLY A 11 5.60 -57.03 -30.15
C GLY A 11 5.99 -55.59 -29.80
N GLY A 12 7.22 -55.19 -30.10
CA GLY A 12 7.69 -53.80 -29.93
C GLY A 12 6.95 -52.82 -30.83
N GLY A 13 6.73 -53.17 -32.10
CA GLY A 13 5.93 -52.36 -33.02
C GLY A 13 4.49 -52.16 -32.53
N TYR A 14 3.83 -53.23 -32.08
CA TYR A 14 2.47 -53.17 -31.54
C TYR A 14 2.41 -52.33 -30.24
N ALA A 15 3.40 -52.48 -29.36
CA ALA A 15 3.49 -51.69 -28.14
C ALA A 15 3.66 -50.19 -28.43
N ILE A 16 4.48 -49.81 -29.41
CA ILE A 16 4.65 -48.41 -29.82
C ILE A 16 3.33 -47.82 -30.33
N ILE A 17 2.59 -48.57 -31.14
CA ILE A 17 1.28 -48.13 -31.65
C ILE A 17 0.28 -47.95 -30.50
N LEU A 18 0.22 -48.90 -29.56
CA LEU A 18 -0.66 -48.79 -28.40
C LEU A 18 -0.30 -47.58 -27.52
N VAL A 19 0.99 -47.34 -27.29
CA VAL A 19 1.47 -46.17 -26.54
C VAL A 19 1.10 -44.87 -27.27
N ALA A 20 1.27 -44.81 -28.59
CA ALA A 20 0.90 -43.63 -29.37
C ALA A 20 -0.61 -43.35 -29.33
N ILE A 21 -1.45 -44.39 -29.39
CA ILE A 21 -2.91 -44.25 -29.24
C ILE A 21 -3.27 -43.74 -27.84
N PHE A 22 -2.65 -44.30 -26.80
CA PHE A 22 -2.90 -43.88 -25.41
C PHE A 22 -2.51 -42.43 -25.15
N ILE A 23 -1.33 -42.03 -25.66
CA ILE A 23 -0.84 -40.66 -25.58
C ILE A 23 -1.79 -39.73 -26.35
N GLY A 24 -2.15 -40.09 -27.59
CA GLY A 24 -3.07 -39.30 -28.41
C GLY A 24 -4.45 -39.13 -27.76
N SER A 25 -5.02 -40.20 -27.20
CA SER A 25 -6.31 -40.14 -26.50
C SER A 25 -6.24 -39.31 -25.23
N TYR A 26 -5.12 -39.38 -24.49
CA TYR A 26 -4.93 -38.58 -23.29
C TYR A 26 -4.91 -37.09 -23.62
N PHE A 27 -4.13 -36.67 -24.63
CA PHE A 27 -4.08 -35.27 -25.06
C PHE A 27 -5.40 -34.78 -25.70
N ALA A 28 -6.17 -35.66 -26.34
CA ALA A 28 -7.44 -35.29 -26.97
C ALA A 28 -8.62 -35.15 -25.99
N PHE A 29 -8.65 -35.92 -24.90
CA PHE A 29 -9.81 -35.98 -24.01
C PHE A 29 -9.55 -35.53 -22.57
N PHE A 30 -8.30 -35.55 -22.11
CA PHE A 30 -7.96 -35.35 -20.70
C PHE A 30 -6.96 -34.21 -20.45
N ALA A 31 -6.33 -33.67 -21.50
CA ALA A 31 -5.47 -32.51 -21.33
C ALA A 31 -6.32 -31.30 -20.90
N PRO A 32 -5.98 -30.63 -19.78
CA PRO A 32 -6.66 -29.41 -19.37
C PRO A 32 -6.53 -28.35 -20.46
N ALA A 33 -7.59 -27.56 -20.65
CA ALA A 33 -7.53 -26.43 -21.54
C ALA A 33 -6.49 -25.41 -21.03
N PRO A 34 -5.73 -24.77 -21.93
CA PRO A 34 -4.79 -23.71 -21.54
C PRO A 34 -5.52 -22.60 -20.79
N SER A 35 -4.91 -22.10 -19.72
CA SER A 35 -5.44 -21.03 -18.88
C SER A 35 -4.32 -20.11 -18.45
N CYS A 36 -4.60 -18.81 -18.36
CA CYS A 36 -3.69 -17.76 -17.88
C CYS A 36 -3.28 -17.86 -16.40
N PHE A 37 -3.52 -19.00 -15.76
CA PHE A 37 -3.25 -19.23 -14.34
C PHE A 37 -2.85 -20.71 -14.11
N ASP A 38 -2.39 -21.41 -15.16
CA ASP A 38 -2.03 -22.83 -15.14
C ASP A 38 -0.53 -23.07 -14.91
N LYS A 39 0.26 -21.99 -14.77
CA LYS A 39 1.71 -21.99 -14.56
C LYS A 39 2.50 -22.59 -15.72
N VAL A 40 1.93 -22.64 -16.92
CA VAL A 40 2.58 -23.16 -18.13
C VAL A 40 2.52 -22.09 -19.21
N GLN A 41 3.68 -21.66 -19.70
CA GLN A 41 3.72 -20.73 -20.83
C GLN A 41 3.20 -21.44 -22.10
N ASN A 42 2.00 -21.05 -22.53
CA ASN A 42 1.32 -21.65 -23.68
C ASN A 42 0.59 -20.59 -24.53
N GLN A 43 0.01 -21.01 -25.64
CA GLN A 43 -0.68 -20.12 -26.59
C GLN A 43 0.19 -18.93 -27.03
N ASP A 44 -0.30 -17.70 -26.87
CA ASP A 44 0.35 -16.45 -27.25
C ASP A 44 0.90 -15.67 -26.03
N GLU A 45 1.07 -16.35 -24.89
CA GLU A 45 1.65 -15.78 -23.67
C GLU A 45 3.09 -15.30 -23.87
N VAL A 46 3.39 -14.10 -23.36
CA VAL A 46 4.72 -13.49 -23.41
C VAL A 46 5.60 -14.00 -22.26
N GLY A 47 4.98 -14.39 -21.14
CA GLY A 47 5.59 -15.11 -20.03
C GLY A 47 4.57 -16.04 -19.39
N VAL A 48 5.01 -16.93 -18.49
CA VAL A 48 4.11 -17.88 -17.81
C VAL A 48 2.91 -17.14 -17.21
N ASP A 49 1.69 -17.48 -17.63
CA ASP A 49 0.44 -16.90 -17.12
C ASP A 49 0.28 -15.38 -17.40
N CYS A 50 0.92 -14.83 -18.44
CA CYS A 50 0.85 -13.39 -18.73
C CYS A 50 1.14 -12.97 -20.17
N GLY A 51 0.60 -11.80 -20.55
CA GLY A 51 0.75 -11.23 -21.89
C GLY A 51 -0.06 -11.97 -22.96
N GLY A 52 0.00 -11.51 -24.21
CA GLY A 52 -0.80 -12.09 -25.30
C GLY A 52 -2.30 -12.06 -25.00
N GLY A 53 -2.97 -13.19 -25.21
CA GLY A 53 -4.39 -13.41 -24.94
C GLY A 53 -4.78 -13.34 -23.47
N CYS A 54 -3.81 -13.46 -22.55
CA CYS A 54 -4.02 -13.26 -21.12
C CYS A 54 -4.08 -11.78 -20.72
N GLY A 55 -3.61 -10.89 -21.60
CA GLY A 55 -3.60 -9.45 -21.39
C GLY A 55 -2.64 -8.99 -20.30
N GLY A 56 -2.51 -7.67 -20.19
CA GLY A 56 -1.70 -7.00 -19.19
C GLY A 56 -0.18 -7.18 -19.35
N ASN A 57 0.57 -6.40 -18.58
CA ASN A 57 2.02 -6.52 -18.52
C ASN A 57 2.43 -7.66 -17.57
N CYS A 58 3.30 -8.57 -18.02
CA CYS A 58 3.91 -9.63 -17.21
C CYS A 58 4.62 -9.12 -15.94
N ALA A 59 4.97 -7.84 -15.88
CA ALA A 59 5.49 -7.21 -14.67
C ALA A 59 4.54 -7.36 -13.45
N ILE A 60 3.25 -7.63 -13.65
CA ILE A 60 2.28 -7.91 -12.60
C ILE A 60 2.69 -9.11 -11.73
N LEU A 61 3.38 -10.10 -12.30
CA LEU A 61 3.83 -11.30 -11.60
C LEU A 61 4.99 -11.02 -10.64
N SER A 62 5.68 -9.90 -10.83
CA SER A 62 6.82 -9.47 -9.99
C SER A 62 6.44 -8.46 -8.91
N VAL A 63 5.13 -8.22 -8.74
CA VAL A 63 4.63 -7.24 -7.76
C VAL A 63 4.83 -7.76 -6.34
N ARG A 64 5.43 -6.91 -5.52
CA ARG A 64 5.68 -7.16 -4.10
C ARG A 64 4.53 -6.64 -3.24
N SER A 65 4.32 -7.27 -2.10
CA SER A 65 3.33 -6.83 -1.12
C SER A 65 3.61 -5.41 -0.62
N ILE A 66 2.55 -4.73 -0.19
CA ILE A 66 2.64 -3.43 0.49
C ILE A 66 3.29 -3.64 1.87
N GLU A 67 4.16 -2.72 2.26
CA GLU A 67 4.93 -2.81 3.51
C GLU A 67 4.61 -1.62 4.42
N VAL A 68 4.80 -1.79 5.73
CA VAL A 68 4.84 -0.67 6.68
C VAL A 68 6.29 -0.35 6.93
N SER A 69 6.70 0.91 6.68
CA SER A 69 8.08 1.34 6.90
C SER A 69 8.29 1.93 8.29
N LYS A 70 7.25 2.51 8.90
CA LYS A 70 7.32 3.11 10.24
C LYS A 70 5.94 3.17 10.89
N VAL A 71 5.90 2.92 12.19
CA VAL A 71 4.74 3.16 13.06
C VAL A 71 5.23 3.96 14.25
N GLU A 72 4.58 5.08 14.56
CA GLU A 72 4.87 5.90 15.73
C GLU A 72 3.54 6.26 16.41
N SER A 73 3.56 6.43 17.72
CA SER A 73 2.41 6.96 18.46
C SER A 73 2.81 8.01 19.48
N VAL A 74 1.84 8.87 19.80
CA VAL A 74 1.95 9.87 20.86
C VAL A 74 0.61 9.99 21.56
N VAL A 75 0.64 10.03 22.88
CA VAL A 75 -0.57 10.27 23.71
C VAL A 75 -0.61 11.74 24.06
N VAL A 76 -1.68 12.43 23.66
CA VAL A 76 -1.88 13.85 23.95
C VAL A 76 -3.28 14.05 24.52
N ARG A 77 -3.36 14.49 25.78
CA ARG A 77 -4.62 14.72 26.51
C ARG A 77 -5.54 13.47 26.46
N ASP A 78 -5.00 12.31 26.81
CA ASP A 78 -5.68 11.01 26.83
C ASP A 78 -6.15 10.47 25.48
N VAL A 79 -5.82 11.16 24.37
CA VAL A 79 -6.05 10.69 23.01
C VAL A 79 -4.74 10.17 22.42
N THR A 80 -4.75 8.93 21.94
CA THR A 80 -3.61 8.36 21.22
C THR A 80 -3.70 8.72 19.76
N ILE A 81 -2.62 9.27 19.23
CA ILE A 81 -2.46 9.57 17.82
C ILE A 81 -1.35 8.67 17.29
N ALA A 82 -1.65 7.94 16.22
CA ALA A 82 -0.67 7.13 15.51
C ALA A 82 -0.37 7.71 14.12
N VAL A 83 0.90 7.63 13.73
CA VAL A 83 1.36 7.93 12.39
C VAL A 83 1.94 6.65 11.79
N VAL A 84 1.31 6.19 10.71
CA VAL A 84 1.73 4.98 9.98
C VAL A 84 2.27 5.38 8.62
N GLU A 85 3.48 4.95 8.31
CA GLU A 85 4.10 5.10 7.00
C GLU A 85 3.95 3.79 6.22
N ILE A 86 3.11 3.80 5.20
CA ILE A 86 2.82 2.66 4.34
C ILE A 86 3.58 2.85 3.03
N ARG A 87 4.36 1.87 2.61
CA ARG A 87 5.18 1.92 1.41
C ARG A 87 4.67 0.94 0.37
N ASN A 88 4.52 1.44 -0.85
CA ASN A 88 4.39 0.61 -2.04
C ASN A 88 5.77 0.41 -2.66
N PRO A 89 6.37 -0.78 -2.57
CA PRO A 89 7.71 -1.03 -3.12
C PRO A 89 7.72 -1.17 -4.65
N ASN A 90 6.57 -1.10 -5.33
CA ASN A 90 6.44 -1.33 -6.76
C ASN A 90 6.43 -0.02 -7.55
N ALA A 91 7.42 0.15 -8.44
CA ALA A 91 7.59 1.39 -9.21
C ALA A 91 6.56 1.59 -10.33
N ASN A 92 5.92 0.51 -10.80
CA ASN A 92 5.04 0.53 -11.97
C ASN A 92 3.59 0.16 -11.65
N PHE A 93 3.25 -0.08 -10.38
CA PHE A 93 1.92 -0.50 -9.99
C PHE A 93 1.46 0.25 -8.74
N GLY A 94 0.21 0.69 -8.74
CA GLY A 94 -0.47 1.26 -7.57
C GLY A 94 -1.76 0.51 -7.25
N VAL A 95 -2.44 0.95 -6.20
CA VAL A 95 -3.68 0.37 -5.69
C VAL A 95 -4.66 1.50 -5.38
N LYS A 96 -5.82 1.47 -6.05
CA LYS A 96 -6.83 2.53 -5.93
C LYS A 96 -7.56 2.53 -4.59
N SER A 97 -7.80 1.35 -4.02
CA SER A 97 -8.43 1.20 -2.69
C SER A 97 -8.11 -0.18 -2.15
N PHE A 98 -7.67 -0.26 -0.90
CA PHE A 98 -7.52 -1.50 -0.16
C PHE A 98 -7.72 -1.25 1.33
N ASP A 99 -8.18 -2.28 2.04
CA ASP A 99 -8.29 -2.26 3.48
C ASP A 99 -7.03 -2.88 4.07
N TYR A 100 -6.58 -2.32 5.19
CA TYR A 100 -5.50 -2.91 5.95
C TYR A 100 -5.83 -2.98 7.44
N THR A 101 -5.27 -4.01 8.07
CA THR A 101 -5.26 -4.16 9.53
C THR A 101 -3.81 -4.19 9.97
N LEU A 102 -3.43 -3.18 10.75
CA LEU A 102 -2.17 -3.15 11.48
C LEU A 102 -2.41 -3.80 12.84
N ASN A 103 -1.74 -4.92 13.10
CA ASN A 103 -1.76 -5.57 14.41
C ASN A 103 -0.44 -5.27 15.13
N LEU A 104 -0.53 -4.60 16.28
CA LEU A 104 0.57 -4.30 17.19
C LEU A 104 0.44 -5.20 18.41
N ALA A 105 1.46 -6.02 18.68
CA ALA A 105 1.48 -6.88 19.87
C ALA A 105 2.27 -6.20 20.99
N ASP A 106 1.67 -6.08 22.17
CA ASP A 106 2.33 -5.53 23.35
C ASP A 106 3.19 -6.58 24.08
N ALA A 107 3.93 -6.13 25.10
CA ALA A 107 4.75 -7.01 25.93
C ALA A 107 3.95 -8.05 26.74
N PHE A 108 2.64 -7.82 26.93
CA PHE A 108 1.73 -8.74 27.61
C PHE A 108 1.07 -9.77 26.69
N GLY A 109 1.32 -9.67 25.38
CA GLY A 109 0.74 -10.54 24.35
C GLY A 109 -0.67 -10.12 23.91
N GLU A 110 -1.15 -8.94 24.33
CA GLU A 110 -2.39 -8.35 23.87
C GLU A 110 -2.18 -7.69 22.50
N ASN A 111 -3.19 -7.82 21.63
CA ASN A 111 -3.14 -7.36 20.25
C ASN A 111 -3.97 -6.08 20.08
N MET A 112 -3.34 -4.99 19.67
CA MET A 112 -4.02 -3.78 19.24
C MET A 112 -4.23 -3.82 17.73
N LEU A 113 -5.50 -3.87 17.32
CA LEU A 113 -5.89 -3.90 15.91
C LEU A 113 -6.34 -2.52 15.44
N ILE A 114 -5.59 -1.96 14.51
CA ILE A 114 -5.91 -0.70 13.84
C ILE A 114 -6.36 -1.03 12.42
N ARG A 115 -7.61 -0.67 12.09
CA ARG A 115 -8.21 -0.92 10.77
C ARG A 115 -8.44 0.38 10.04
N ASP A 116 -8.11 0.41 8.75
CA ASP A 116 -8.30 1.59 7.91
C ASP A 116 -8.31 1.20 6.42
N THR A 117 -8.75 2.13 5.58
CA THR A 117 -8.83 2.00 4.12
C THR A 117 -7.99 3.11 3.48
N THR A 118 -7.23 2.78 2.43
CA THR A 118 -6.42 3.78 1.72
C THR A 118 -6.19 3.42 0.26
N SER A 119 -5.53 4.33 -0.45
CA SER A 119 -4.97 4.13 -1.78
C SER A 119 -3.47 4.36 -1.73
N ILE A 120 -2.72 3.77 -2.66
CA ILE A 120 -1.27 4.00 -2.75
C ILE A 120 -0.82 4.01 -4.21
N TYR A 121 -0.14 5.07 -4.62
CA TYR A 121 0.40 5.19 -5.97
C TYR A 121 1.69 4.39 -6.09
N SER A 122 2.18 4.23 -7.32
CA SER A 122 3.42 3.52 -7.60
C SER A 122 4.63 4.15 -6.90
N GLY A 123 5.40 3.35 -6.19
CA GLY A 123 6.60 3.77 -5.45
C GLY A 123 6.33 4.72 -4.27
N GLU A 124 5.07 4.94 -3.89
CA GLU A 124 4.72 5.95 -2.90
C GLU A 124 4.99 5.49 -1.45
N VAL A 125 5.38 6.45 -0.61
CA VAL A 125 5.28 6.34 0.85
C VAL A 125 4.09 7.19 1.30
N ARG A 126 3.02 6.53 1.75
CA ARG A 126 1.78 7.13 2.22
C ARG A 126 1.85 7.33 3.73
N TYR A 127 1.55 8.55 4.18
CA TYR A 127 1.43 8.89 5.60
C TYR A 127 -0.03 8.80 6.01
N ARG A 128 -0.33 8.01 7.05
CA ARG A 128 -1.66 7.93 7.66
C ARG A 128 -1.60 8.47 9.09
N VAL A 129 -2.35 9.53 9.35
CA VAL A 129 -2.58 10.05 10.70
C VAL A 129 -3.91 9.51 11.23
N LEU A 130 -3.82 8.70 12.27
CA LEU A 130 -4.93 8.02 12.92
C LEU A 130 -5.09 8.61 14.31
N VAL A 131 -6.27 9.16 14.59
CA VAL A 131 -6.59 9.80 15.86
C VAL A 131 -7.51 8.87 16.61
N ASP A 132 -7.37 8.83 17.94
CA ASP A 132 -8.19 8.01 18.83
C ASP A 132 -8.02 6.50 18.56
N VAL A 133 -6.76 6.07 18.46
CA VAL A 133 -6.41 4.65 18.33
C VAL A 133 -6.28 3.98 19.71
N PRO A 134 -6.41 2.64 19.82
CA PRO A 134 -6.22 1.94 21.08
C PRO A 134 -4.85 2.27 21.72
N VAL A 135 -4.81 2.39 23.05
CA VAL A 135 -3.55 2.50 23.81
C VAL A 135 -2.94 1.12 24.03
N SER A 136 -1.61 1.06 24.12
CA SER A 136 -0.92 -0.14 24.60
C SER A 136 -1.19 -0.32 26.10
N PRO A 137 -1.71 -1.47 26.56
CA PRO A 137 -1.87 -1.75 27.99
C PRO A 137 -0.56 -1.64 28.79
N SER A 138 0.58 -1.92 28.17
CA SER A 138 1.91 -1.74 28.76
C SER A 138 2.39 -0.28 28.84
N GLY A 139 1.69 0.65 28.18
CA GLY A 139 2.09 2.05 28.08
C GLY A 139 3.24 2.30 27.10
N ASP A 140 3.69 1.28 26.37
CA ASP A 140 4.75 1.41 25.36
C ASP A 140 4.26 2.20 24.14
N SER A 141 5.16 3.01 23.57
CA SER A 141 4.92 3.69 22.30
C SER A 141 5.04 2.71 21.13
N PHE A 142 4.29 2.96 20.05
CA PHE A 142 4.15 1.97 18.96
C PHE A 142 5.43 1.72 18.18
N ASP A 143 6.38 2.64 18.21
CA ASP A 143 7.70 2.50 17.59
C ASP A 143 8.55 1.39 18.23
N ALA A 144 8.24 1.00 19.47
CA ALA A 144 8.90 -0.11 20.17
C ALA A 144 8.19 -1.46 19.99
N LEU A 145 6.99 -1.49 19.39
CA LEU A 145 6.16 -2.69 19.33
C LEU A 145 6.35 -3.47 18.04
N PRO A 146 6.39 -4.81 18.08
CA PRO A 146 6.31 -5.63 16.88
C PRO A 146 4.95 -5.42 16.20
N TYR A 147 4.98 -5.30 14.87
CA TYR A 147 3.77 -5.11 14.08
C TYR A 147 3.67 -6.13 12.94
N THR A 148 2.43 -6.43 12.55
CA THR A 148 2.11 -7.20 11.35
C THR A 148 1.06 -6.46 10.54
N LEU A 149 1.26 -6.40 9.21
CA LEU A 149 0.31 -5.79 8.28
C LEU A 149 -0.46 -6.90 7.55
N SER A 150 -1.78 -6.90 7.69
CA SER A 150 -2.68 -7.71 6.87
C SER A 150 -3.44 -6.80 5.91
N THR A 151 -3.56 -7.19 4.64
CA THR A 151 -4.30 -6.43 3.62
C THR A 151 -5.43 -7.27 3.05
N SER A 152 -6.51 -6.62 2.60
CA SER A 152 -7.55 -7.30 1.81
C SER A 152 -7.03 -7.68 0.43
N SER A 153 -7.85 -8.33 -0.40
CA SER A 153 -7.45 -8.65 -1.77
C SER A 153 -7.09 -7.38 -2.53
N VAL A 154 -5.79 -7.23 -2.86
CA VAL A 154 -5.25 -6.04 -3.51
C VAL A 154 -5.35 -6.20 -5.02
N ARG A 155 -6.03 -5.26 -5.67
CA ARG A 155 -6.04 -5.14 -7.14
C ARG A 155 -5.03 -4.11 -7.60
N TRP A 156 -3.94 -4.60 -8.16
CA TRP A 156 -2.88 -3.77 -8.73
C TRP A 156 -3.30 -3.16 -10.06
N ILE A 157 -2.91 -1.91 -10.28
CA ILE A 157 -3.19 -1.13 -11.47
C ILE A 157 -1.87 -0.56 -11.96
N GLU A 158 -1.60 -0.64 -13.26
CA GLU A 158 -0.40 -0.05 -13.86
C GLU A 158 -0.35 1.47 -13.60
N ALA A 159 0.85 1.98 -13.33
CA ALA A 159 1.09 3.37 -12.96
C ALA A 159 0.57 4.36 -14.02
N GLU A 160 0.68 4.00 -15.30
CA GLU A 160 0.21 4.81 -16.43
C GLU A 160 -1.33 4.97 -16.42
N LEU A 161 -2.05 3.99 -15.90
CA LEU A 161 -3.51 4.01 -15.78
C LEU A 161 -3.99 4.62 -14.45
N PHE A 162 -3.08 4.78 -13.48
CA PHE A 162 -3.38 5.31 -12.15
C PHE A 162 -2.39 6.40 -11.76
N LEU A 163 -2.47 7.52 -12.50
CA LEU A 163 -1.62 8.68 -12.30
C LEU A 163 -1.90 9.38 -10.96
N ARG A 164 -0.82 9.72 -10.26
CA ARG A 164 -0.87 10.51 -9.03
C ARG A 164 -1.32 11.94 -9.35
N PRO A 165 -2.38 12.46 -8.71
CA PRO A 165 -2.79 13.85 -8.86
C PRO A 165 -1.68 14.79 -8.41
N GLN A 166 -1.45 15.86 -9.17
CA GLN A 166 -0.46 16.88 -8.86
C GLN A 166 -1.05 17.93 -7.91
N SER A 167 -0.36 18.17 -6.80
CA SER A 167 -0.66 19.30 -5.91
C SER A 167 0.59 20.02 -5.49
N GLN A 168 0.39 21.25 -5.06
CA GLN A 168 1.43 22.03 -4.42
C GLN A 168 0.88 22.64 -3.13
N VAL A 169 1.68 22.60 -2.08
CA VAL A 169 1.42 23.33 -0.84
C VAL A 169 2.30 24.57 -0.85
N ARG A 170 1.71 25.75 -0.65
CA ARG A 170 2.37 27.06 -0.66
C ARG A 170 2.07 27.83 0.63
N ASP A 171 2.85 28.88 0.87
CA ASP A 171 2.65 29.86 1.94
C ASP A 171 2.45 29.23 3.32
N THR A 172 3.24 28.18 3.60
CA THR A 172 3.12 27.44 4.85
C THR A 172 3.66 28.24 6.02
N LYS A 173 2.83 28.43 7.04
CA LYS A 173 3.23 28.98 8.34
C LYS A 173 2.84 27.99 9.44
N SER A 174 3.64 27.96 10.50
CA SER A 174 3.29 27.25 11.72
C SER A 174 3.55 28.13 12.93
N GLU A 175 2.64 28.11 13.90
CA GLU A 175 2.74 28.87 15.14
C GLU A 175 2.41 27.95 16.31
N TYR A 176 3.23 27.98 17.37
CA TYR A 176 3.06 27.14 18.55
C TYR A 176 2.62 27.99 19.74
N ASP A 177 1.47 27.65 20.30
CA ASP A 177 0.97 28.19 21.55
C ASP A 177 1.41 27.27 22.69
N SER A 178 2.42 27.68 23.46
CA SER A 178 2.97 26.90 24.58
C SER A 178 1.99 26.71 25.73
N ASP A 179 1.12 27.70 25.97
CA ASP A 179 0.16 27.66 27.07
C ASP A 179 -0.95 26.65 26.78
N ARG A 180 -1.42 26.62 25.53
CA ARG A 180 -2.43 25.67 25.08
C ARG A 180 -1.83 24.35 24.62
N ARG A 181 -0.51 24.26 24.38
CA ARG A 181 0.16 23.10 23.76
C ARG A 181 -0.49 22.73 22.43
N LEU A 182 -0.73 23.75 21.60
CA LEU A 182 -1.32 23.61 20.28
C LEU A 182 -0.39 24.22 19.24
N LEU A 183 -0.04 23.46 18.22
CA LEU A 183 0.60 23.98 17.03
C LEU A 183 -0.46 24.17 15.95
N VAL A 184 -0.52 25.36 15.37
CA VAL A 184 -1.39 25.66 14.23
C VAL A 184 -0.53 25.72 12.98
N ALA A 185 -0.76 24.81 12.04
CA ALA A 185 -0.11 24.82 10.73
C ALA A 185 -1.12 25.24 9.65
N GLU A 186 -0.78 26.26 8.88
CA GLU A 186 -1.65 26.85 7.86
C GLU A 186 -0.91 27.00 6.52
N GLY A 187 -1.67 27.10 5.44
CA GLY A 187 -1.13 27.31 4.11
C GLY A 187 -2.18 27.20 3.02
N VAL A 188 -1.72 27.18 1.77
CA VAL A 188 -2.57 27.09 0.58
C VAL A 188 -2.29 25.79 -0.16
N LEU A 189 -3.33 24.99 -0.38
CA LEU A 189 -3.29 23.80 -1.22
C LEU A 189 -3.77 24.18 -2.62
N GLN A 190 -2.89 24.00 -3.61
CA GLN A 190 -3.19 24.16 -5.02
C GLN A 190 -3.40 22.81 -5.71
N ASN A 191 -4.44 22.69 -6.52
CA ASN A 191 -4.66 21.60 -7.45
C ASN A 191 -4.05 21.97 -8.80
N SER A 192 -2.98 21.28 -9.21
CA SER A 192 -2.31 21.51 -10.49
C SER A 192 -2.84 20.62 -11.62
N ASN A 193 -3.93 19.89 -11.38
CA ASN A 193 -4.56 19.03 -12.38
C ASN A 193 -5.61 19.79 -13.21
N ASP A 194 -6.00 19.20 -14.34
CA ASP A 194 -7.08 19.64 -15.23
C ASP A 194 -8.47 19.12 -14.79
N PHE A 195 -8.53 18.32 -13.72
CA PHE A 195 -9.76 17.80 -13.12
C PHE A 195 -9.96 18.28 -11.68
N ALA A 196 -11.21 18.30 -11.25
CA ALA A 196 -11.57 18.65 -9.88
C ALA A 196 -11.21 17.50 -8.93
N VAL A 197 -10.67 17.85 -7.75
CA VAL A 197 -10.42 16.90 -6.66
C VAL A 197 -11.56 17.02 -5.66
N LYS A 198 -12.30 15.92 -5.45
CA LYS A 198 -13.45 15.90 -4.55
C LYS A 198 -13.05 16.19 -3.11
N GLN A 199 -11.95 15.57 -2.67
CA GLN A 199 -11.46 15.70 -1.32
C GLN A 199 -9.94 15.49 -1.27
N ALA A 200 -9.25 16.31 -0.49
CA ALA A 200 -7.85 16.15 -0.16
C ALA A 200 -7.70 16.11 1.37
N ALA A 201 -7.11 15.05 1.90
CA ALA A 201 -6.69 14.99 3.30
C ALA A 201 -5.30 15.62 3.43
N ILE A 202 -5.16 16.53 4.38
CA ILE A 202 -3.90 17.20 4.69
C ILE A 202 -3.49 16.74 6.09
N ASN A 203 -2.38 16.01 6.15
CA ASN A 203 -1.82 15.50 7.39
C ASN A 203 -0.67 16.42 7.82
N ALA A 204 -0.70 16.88 9.07
CA ALA A 204 0.40 17.58 9.71
C ALA A 204 1.04 16.66 10.74
N VAL A 205 2.32 16.37 10.57
CA VAL A 205 3.12 15.54 11.48
C VAL A 205 4.21 16.40 12.09
N VAL A 206 4.21 16.50 13.41
CA VAL A 206 5.13 17.33 14.18
C VAL A 206 6.07 16.42 14.96
N ARG A 207 7.37 16.65 14.78
CA ARG A 207 8.44 15.92 15.47
C ARG A 207 9.30 16.89 16.24
N ASP A 208 9.98 16.40 17.26
CA ASP A 208 11.07 17.15 17.86
C ASP A 208 12.34 17.09 16.98
N ARG A 209 13.38 17.84 17.36
CA ARG A 209 14.68 17.82 16.66
C ARG A 209 15.40 16.48 16.69
N THR A 210 15.02 15.57 17.58
CA THR A 210 15.57 14.20 17.62
C THR A 210 14.85 13.26 16.65
N GLY A 211 13.73 13.71 16.07
CA GLY A 211 12.91 12.94 15.14
C GLY A 211 11.80 12.13 15.81
N LYS A 212 11.56 12.31 17.11
CA LYS A 212 10.46 11.67 17.85
C LYS A 212 9.14 12.37 17.55
N LEU A 213 8.08 11.59 17.37
CA LEU A 213 6.71 12.12 17.21
C LEU A 213 6.25 12.84 18.50
N ILE A 214 5.87 14.11 18.37
CA ILE A 214 5.36 14.93 19.49
C ILE A 214 3.92 15.41 19.29
N GLY A 215 3.39 15.27 18.07
CA GLY A 215 2.00 15.56 17.75
C GLY A 215 1.70 15.30 16.28
N ALA A 216 0.46 14.92 15.96
CA ALA A 216 -0.01 14.88 14.59
C ALA A 216 -1.51 15.15 14.53
N SER A 217 -1.98 15.66 13.40
CA SER A 217 -3.40 15.87 13.16
C SER A 217 -3.66 15.88 11.66
N LYS A 218 -4.92 15.89 11.27
CA LYS A 218 -5.34 15.98 9.87
C LYS A 218 -6.54 16.89 9.71
N THR A 219 -6.64 17.50 8.54
CA THR A 219 -7.83 18.22 8.09
C THR A 219 -8.23 17.76 6.69
N LEU A 220 -9.43 18.11 6.27
CA LEU A 220 -9.97 17.76 4.97
C LEU A 220 -10.31 19.04 4.20
N VAL A 221 -9.77 19.15 2.99
CA VAL A 221 -10.18 20.15 2.01
C VAL A 221 -11.11 19.47 1.03
N LYS A 222 -12.32 20.02 0.86
CA LYS A 222 -13.31 19.51 -0.08
C LYS A 222 -13.40 20.40 -1.31
N GLU A 223 -13.81 19.82 -2.43
CA GLU A 223 -14.13 20.54 -3.67
C GLU A 223 -13.03 21.51 -4.12
N LEU A 224 -11.89 20.94 -4.49
CA LEU A 224 -10.74 21.68 -4.99
C LEU A 224 -10.80 21.71 -6.53
N PRO A 225 -11.16 22.85 -7.16
CA PRO A 225 -11.38 22.92 -8.60
C PRO A 225 -10.08 22.73 -9.40
N PRO A 226 -10.16 22.39 -10.70
CA PRO A 226 -9.00 22.34 -11.58
C PRO A 226 -8.21 23.65 -11.54
N GLN A 227 -6.88 23.58 -11.48
CA GLN A 227 -5.98 24.74 -11.38
C GLN A 227 -6.27 25.71 -10.21
N GLY A 228 -7.17 25.33 -9.28
CA GLY A 228 -7.62 26.18 -8.20
C GLY A 228 -6.88 25.95 -6.90
N GLU A 229 -7.18 26.79 -5.92
CA GLU A 229 -6.55 26.78 -4.61
C GLU A 229 -7.56 26.87 -3.46
N ARG A 230 -7.14 26.35 -2.31
CA ARG A 230 -7.88 26.42 -1.05
C ARG A 230 -6.91 26.63 0.10
N TYR A 231 -7.28 27.57 0.97
CA TYR A 231 -6.65 27.68 2.28
C TYR A 231 -6.96 26.47 3.14
N PHE A 232 -6.00 26.03 3.95
CA PHE A 232 -6.19 25.04 4.98
C PHE A 232 -5.52 25.45 6.28
N GLN A 233 -6.06 24.92 7.38
CA GLN A 233 -5.47 25.02 8.70
C GLN A 233 -5.60 23.67 9.40
N VAL A 234 -4.51 23.23 10.04
CA VAL A 234 -4.45 22.03 10.86
C VAL A 234 -4.03 22.43 12.26
N VAL A 235 -4.90 22.14 13.23
CA VAL A 235 -4.59 22.29 14.65
C VAL A 235 -4.04 20.97 15.16
N VAL A 236 -2.79 20.99 15.61
CA VAL A 236 -2.05 19.83 16.08
C VAL A 236 -1.86 19.94 17.60
N PRO A 237 -2.43 19.02 18.39
CA PRO A 237 -2.14 18.96 19.81
C PRO A 237 -0.72 18.41 20.04
N ILE A 238 0.06 19.07 20.89
CA ILE A 238 1.45 18.71 21.21
C ILE A 238 1.53 18.10 22.61
N ILE A 239 2.37 17.07 22.77
CA ILE A 239 2.63 16.42 24.06
C ILE A 239 3.20 17.41 25.09
N ALA A 240 3.00 17.13 26.38
CA ALA A 240 3.52 17.96 27.46
C ALA A 240 5.06 18.03 27.48
N GLY A 241 5.60 19.13 27.99
CA GLY A 241 7.04 19.27 28.24
C GLY A 241 7.89 19.63 27.03
N VAL A 242 7.28 19.97 25.88
CA VAL A 242 8.01 20.40 24.68
C VAL A 242 8.14 21.93 24.66
N ALA A 243 9.37 22.42 24.59
CA ALA A 243 9.66 23.84 24.37
C ALA A 243 9.63 24.16 22.87
N GLU A 244 9.28 25.40 22.52
CA GLU A 244 9.18 25.85 21.11
C GLU A 244 10.47 25.61 20.31
N GLY A 245 11.62 25.84 20.95
CA GLY A 245 12.93 25.64 20.31
C GLY A 245 13.21 24.19 19.90
N ASP A 246 12.56 23.21 20.52
CA ASP A 246 12.78 21.78 20.27
C ASP A 246 11.89 21.21 19.16
N ILE A 247 10.91 21.99 18.69
CA ILE A 247 9.99 21.59 17.63
C ILE A 247 10.71 21.67 16.27
N ALA A 248 10.70 20.58 15.51
CA ALA A 248 11.18 20.57 14.14
C ALA A 248 10.11 21.14 13.18
N PRO A 249 10.49 21.60 11.98
CA PRO A 249 9.53 22.07 10.98
C PRO A 249 8.42 21.04 10.71
N VAL A 250 7.17 21.51 10.67
CA VAL A 250 6.00 20.65 10.48
C VAL A 250 6.06 19.97 9.13
N LYS A 251 5.94 18.63 9.11
CA LYS A 251 5.83 17.87 7.87
C LYS A 251 4.37 17.83 7.43
N ILE A 252 4.06 18.53 6.34
CA ILE A 252 2.74 18.51 5.71
C ILE A 252 2.75 17.49 4.56
N THR A 253 1.78 16.59 4.54
CA THR A 253 1.56 15.66 3.44
C THR A 253 0.12 15.72 2.97
N VAL A 254 -0.09 15.52 1.66
CA VAL A 254 -1.40 15.64 1.02
C VAL A 254 -1.77 14.32 0.38
N GLU A 255 -2.99 13.86 0.66
CA GLU A 255 -3.62 12.70 0.03
C GLU A 255 -4.86 13.18 -0.71
N MET A 256 -4.82 13.14 -2.04
CA MET A 256 -5.97 13.51 -2.88
C MET A 256 -6.77 12.27 -3.26
N VAL A 257 -8.07 12.35 -3.03
CA VAL A 257 -9.06 11.36 -3.41
C VAL A 257 -9.85 11.89 -4.61
N ARG A 258 -9.80 11.14 -5.71
CA ARG A 258 -10.47 11.45 -6.97
C ARG A 258 -11.92 10.92 -6.99
#